data_AF-A0A229GS50-F1
#
_entry.id   AF-A0A229GS50-F1
#
_cell.length_a   1.000
_cell.length_b   1.000
_cell.length_c   1.000
_cell.angle_alpha   90.00
_cell.angle_beta   90.00
_cell.angle_gamma   90.00
#
_symmetry.space_group_name_H-M   'P 1'
#
loop_
_entity.id
_entity.type
_entity.pdbx_description
1 polymer ?
#
loop_
_entity_poly.entity_id
_entity_poly.type
_entity_poly.pdbx_seq_one_letter_code
_entity_poly.pdbx_strand_id
1 'polypeptide(L)'
;MKTKAALAAGALAIVFGTAVPAAAVPTTAASRTGTFYGTYQHSDGCVYLRSAAGYHYLLEGYTMGGNGGLYKKGGGFIAYPGWKIAAHGTQYNKTSTTLCTTWGAYRRIKATSIHAY
;
A
#
# COMPACT_ATOMS: atom_id res chain seq x y z
N MET A 1 34.32 47.22 -31.78
CA MET A 1 33.46 46.51 -32.76
C MET A 1 33.63 45.00 -32.56
N LYS A 2 32.51 44.24 -32.58
CA LYS A 2 32.32 42.83 -33.04
C LYS A 2 33.54 41.87 -32.99
N THR A 3 33.52 40.62 -32.52
CA THR A 3 32.44 39.62 -32.33
C THR A 3 33.04 38.35 -31.67
N LYS A 4 32.19 37.68 -30.89
CA LYS A 4 31.95 36.22 -30.74
C LYS A 4 33.00 35.13 -31.11
N ALA A 5 32.99 34.14 -30.20
CA ALA A 5 32.97 32.68 -30.37
C ALA A 5 34.29 31.88 -30.39
N ALA A 6 34.41 30.94 -29.44
CA ALA A 6 34.71 29.53 -29.71
C ALA A 6 34.38 28.66 -28.48
N LEU A 7 33.83 27.48 -28.73
CA LEU A 7 33.45 26.45 -27.76
C LEU A 7 34.59 25.45 -27.52
N ALA A 8 34.50 24.83 -26.34
CA ALA A 8 34.81 23.43 -26.02
C ALA A 8 36.16 23.07 -25.40
N ALA A 9 36.04 22.06 -24.52
CA ALA A 9 37.04 21.24 -23.85
C ALA A 9 37.64 21.81 -22.55
N GLY A 10 37.06 21.37 -21.44
CA GLY A 10 37.66 21.44 -20.12
C GLY A 10 36.59 21.09 -19.08
N ALA A 11 36.79 20.25 -18.10
CA ALA A 11 37.93 19.44 -17.73
C ALA A 11 37.36 18.38 -16.76
N LEU A 12 38.06 17.24 -16.64
CA LEU A 12 37.87 16.34 -15.51
C LEU A 12 37.94 17.15 -14.20
N ALA A 13 36.83 17.24 -13.46
CA ALA A 13 36.81 17.78 -12.11
C ALA A 13 36.62 16.62 -11.13
N ILE A 14 37.73 16.19 -10.56
CA ILE A 14 37.76 15.39 -9.33
C ILE A 14 37.19 16.31 -8.24
N VAL A 15 35.99 16.00 -7.74
CA VAL A 15 35.41 16.65 -6.55
C VAL A 15 34.96 15.59 -5.57
N PHE A 16 35.66 15.63 -4.43
CA PHE A 16 35.40 15.03 -3.14
C PHE A 16 33.97 14.54 -2.90
N GLY A 17 33.88 13.26 -2.54
CA GLY A 17 32.64 12.59 -2.19
C GLY A 17 31.92 13.27 -1.04
N THR A 18 30.87 14.01 -1.37
CA THR A 18 29.71 14.18 -0.51
C THR A 18 28.64 13.29 -1.11
N ALA A 19 28.44 12.13 -0.50
CA ALA A 19 27.34 11.25 -0.86
C ALA A 19 26.05 12.05 -0.67
N VAL A 20 25.41 12.41 -1.78
CA VAL A 20 24.05 12.93 -1.77
C VAL A 20 23.21 11.86 -1.06
N PRO A 21 22.58 12.15 0.09
CA PRO A 21 21.67 11.18 0.67
C PRO A 21 20.59 10.95 -0.37
N ALA A 22 20.54 9.72 -0.90
CA ALA A 22 19.43 9.28 -1.71
C ALA A 22 18.17 9.64 -0.93
N ALA A 23 17.34 10.52 -1.50
CA ALA A 23 16.12 10.98 -0.86
C ALA A 23 15.38 9.75 -0.34
N ALA A 24 15.36 9.60 0.99
CA ALA A 24 14.75 8.45 1.62
C ALA A 24 13.29 8.46 1.20
N VAL A 25 12.91 7.51 0.34
CA VAL A 25 11.51 7.29 -0.03
C VAL A 25 10.78 7.16 1.30
N PRO A 26 9.75 8.00 1.59
CA PRO A 26 9.11 7.99 2.90
C PRO A 26 8.69 6.57 3.21
N THR A 27 9.32 5.97 4.20
CA THR A 27 8.97 4.63 4.65
C THR A 27 7.56 4.75 5.21
N THR A 28 6.62 4.12 4.52
CA THR A 28 5.23 3.95 4.93
C THR A 28 5.21 3.46 6.37
N ALA A 29 5.05 4.38 7.34
CA ALA A 29 5.23 4.04 8.74
C ALA A 29 4.18 2.99 9.14
N ALA A 30 4.65 1.86 9.65
CA ALA A 30 3.78 0.90 10.31
C ALA A 30 3.12 1.61 11.50
N SER A 31 1.79 1.65 11.51
CA SER A 31 1.05 2.39 12.52
C SER A 31 0.73 1.52 13.73
N ARG A 32 0.41 0.23 13.51
CA ARG A 32 -0.01 -0.68 14.58
C ARG A 32 0.04 -2.14 14.11
N THR A 33 0.51 -3.05 14.96
CA THR A 33 0.40 -4.50 14.75
C THR A 33 -0.65 -5.07 15.70
N GLY A 34 -1.46 -6.03 15.22
CA GLY A 34 -2.46 -6.71 16.04
C GLY A 34 -3.55 -7.36 15.19
N THR A 35 -4.67 -7.66 15.85
CA THR A 35 -5.88 -8.16 15.20
C THR A 35 -6.84 -7.01 14.92
N PHE A 36 -7.26 -6.89 13.67
CA PHE A 36 -8.25 -5.92 13.21
C PHE A 36 -9.56 -6.67 12.96
N TYR A 37 -10.61 -6.25 13.67
CA TYR A 37 -11.93 -6.83 13.56
C TYR A 37 -12.83 -5.94 12.74
N GLY A 38 -13.63 -6.54 11.86
CA GLY A 38 -14.56 -5.80 11.03
C GLY A 38 -15.35 -6.68 10.10
N THR A 39 -16.06 -6.04 9.19
CA THR A 39 -16.85 -6.70 8.17
C THR A 39 -16.10 -6.67 6.85
N TYR A 40 -16.07 -7.81 6.15
CA TYR A 40 -15.54 -7.86 4.79
C TYR A 40 -16.47 -7.09 3.85
N GLN A 41 -15.89 -6.17 3.08
CA GLN A 41 -16.54 -5.47 1.98
C GLN A 41 -15.58 -5.38 0.80
N HIS A 42 -16.10 -5.12 -0.39
CA HIS A 42 -15.28 -4.83 -1.57
C HIS A 42 -15.82 -3.63 -2.33
N SER A 43 -14.92 -2.91 -3.00
CA SER A 43 -15.22 -1.80 -3.89
C SER A 43 -14.08 -1.67 -4.89
N ASP A 44 -14.37 -1.22 -6.12
CA ASP A 44 -13.34 -0.97 -7.15
C ASP A 44 -12.43 -2.17 -7.44
N GLY A 45 -12.97 -3.40 -7.32
CA GLY A 45 -12.22 -4.65 -7.48
C GLY A 45 -11.26 -4.98 -6.31
N CYS A 46 -11.33 -4.22 -5.22
CA CYS A 46 -10.47 -4.36 -4.06
C CYS A 46 -11.22 -4.83 -2.83
N VAL A 47 -10.53 -5.54 -1.95
CA VAL A 47 -11.09 -6.15 -0.74
C VAL A 47 -10.69 -5.38 0.50
N TYR A 48 -11.67 -5.15 1.38
CA TYR A 48 -11.57 -4.28 2.53
C TYR A 48 -12.13 -4.92 3.79
N LEU A 49 -11.54 -4.54 4.92
CA LEU A 49 -12.14 -4.71 6.24
C LEU A 49 -12.71 -3.36 6.70
N ARG A 50 -14.01 -3.32 6.96
CA ARG A 50 -14.69 -2.18 7.58
C ARG A 50 -14.78 -2.41 9.09
N SER A 51 -14.03 -1.64 9.87
CA SER A 51 -14.09 -1.75 11.33
C SER A 51 -15.41 -1.19 11.89
N ALA A 52 -15.73 -1.54 13.13
CA ALA A 52 -16.89 -0.99 13.84
C ALA A 52 -16.87 0.54 13.94
N ALA A 53 -15.67 1.15 13.96
CA ALA A 53 -15.49 2.60 13.97
C ALA A 53 -15.66 3.25 12.58
N GLY A 54 -16.03 2.48 11.55
CA GLY A 54 -16.25 2.98 10.19
C GLY A 54 -14.97 3.13 9.36
N TYR A 55 -13.82 2.68 9.85
CA TYR A 55 -12.59 2.73 9.07
C TYR A 55 -12.51 1.60 8.07
N HIS A 56 -12.12 1.92 6.85
CA HIS A 56 -11.88 0.95 5.80
C HIS A 56 -10.38 0.65 5.70
N TYR A 57 -10.03 -0.62 5.75
CA TYR A 57 -8.66 -1.09 5.64
C TYR A 57 -8.52 -1.97 4.40
N LEU A 58 -7.65 -1.58 3.48
CA LEU A 58 -7.33 -2.45 2.34
C LEU A 58 -6.60 -3.71 2.83
N LEU A 59 -7.06 -4.88 2.41
CA LEU A 59 -6.47 -6.17 2.77
C LEU A 59 -5.42 -6.57 1.72
N GLU A 60 -4.15 -6.27 2.00
CA GLU A 60 -3.05 -6.58 1.08
C GLU A 60 -2.75 -8.08 1.06
N GLY A 61 -2.54 -8.62 -0.14
CA GLY A 61 -2.35 -10.07 -0.33
C GLY A 61 -3.65 -10.87 -0.47
N TYR A 62 -4.80 -10.20 -0.47
CA TYR A 62 -6.12 -10.81 -0.65
C TYR A 62 -6.78 -10.29 -1.93
N THR A 63 -7.77 -11.02 -2.42
CA THR A 63 -8.47 -10.71 -3.68
C THR A 63 -9.93 -11.12 -3.60
N MET A 64 -10.73 -10.56 -4.49
CA MET A 64 -12.14 -10.87 -4.66
C MET A 64 -12.29 -11.93 -5.76
N GLY A 65 -12.98 -13.04 -5.47
CA GLY A 65 -13.36 -14.03 -6.49
C GLY A 65 -14.52 -13.54 -7.35
N GLY A 66 -14.78 -14.21 -8.48
CA GLY A 66 -15.90 -13.87 -9.36
C GLY A 66 -17.29 -13.96 -8.71
N ASN A 67 -17.39 -14.69 -7.60
CA ASN A 67 -18.58 -14.81 -6.75
C ASN A 67 -18.66 -13.73 -5.64
N GLY A 68 -17.75 -12.75 -5.62
CA GLY A 68 -17.65 -11.73 -4.57
C GLY A 68 -16.96 -12.18 -3.29
N GLY A 69 -16.56 -13.44 -3.17
CA GLY A 69 -15.88 -13.97 -2.00
C GLY A 69 -14.48 -13.37 -1.79
N LEU A 70 -14.04 -13.29 -0.54
CA LEU A 70 -12.67 -12.96 -0.15
C LEU A 70 -11.80 -14.19 -0.22
N TYR A 71 -10.66 -14.09 -0.90
CA TYR A 71 -9.67 -15.15 -1.06
C TYR A 71 -8.29 -14.66 -0.69
N LYS A 72 -7.46 -15.55 -0.14
CA LYS A 72 -6.01 -15.33 -0.06
C LYS A 72 -5.43 -15.52 -1.47
N LYS A 73 -4.55 -14.62 -1.94
CA LYS A 73 -3.87 -14.81 -3.23
C LYS A 73 -3.04 -16.10 -3.20
N GLY A 74 -3.31 -17.02 -4.12
CA GLY A 74 -2.70 -18.36 -4.13
C GLY A 74 -3.19 -19.29 -3.02
N GLY A 75 -4.31 -18.98 -2.36
CA GLY A 75 -4.89 -19.77 -1.29
C GLY A 75 -6.41 -19.94 -1.42
N GLY A 76 -7.06 -20.30 -0.31
CA GLY A 76 -8.48 -20.64 -0.27
C GLY A 76 -9.43 -19.46 -0.01
N PHE A 77 -10.71 -19.80 -0.07
CA PHE A 77 -11.84 -18.95 0.33
C PHE A 77 -11.78 -18.61 1.82
N ILE A 78 -12.24 -17.42 2.19
CA ILE A 78 -12.22 -16.92 3.57
C ILE A 78 -13.61 -16.45 4.01
N ALA A 79 -14.28 -15.61 3.22
CA ALA A 79 -15.52 -14.96 3.64
C ALA A 79 -16.35 -14.45 2.46
N TYR A 80 -17.67 -14.33 2.63
CA TYR A 80 -18.54 -13.58 1.71
C TYR A 80 -18.74 -12.13 2.17
N PRO A 81 -19.09 -11.20 1.27
CA PRO A 81 -19.36 -9.81 1.64
C PRO A 81 -20.39 -9.74 2.77
N GLY A 82 -20.15 -8.88 3.76
CA GLY A 82 -21.00 -8.75 4.94
C GLY A 82 -20.62 -9.68 6.11
N TRP A 83 -19.74 -10.66 5.91
CA TRP A 83 -19.26 -11.51 6.99
C TRP A 83 -18.29 -10.76 7.90
N LYS A 84 -18.30 -11.09 9.19
CA LYS A 84 -17.30 -10.62 10.13
C LYS A 84 -16.00 -11.39 9.91
N ILE A 85 -14.89 -10.66 9.91
CA ILE A 85 -13.55 -11.17 9.70
C ILE A 85 -12.58 -10.57 10.70
N ALA A 86 -11.62 -11.38 11.14
CA ALA A 86 -10.50 -10.98 11.95
C ALA A 86 -9.23 -11.05 11.09
N ALA A 87 -8.60 -9.91 10.86
CA ALA A 87 -7.35 -9.80 10.12
C ALA A 87 -6.19 -9.62 11.09
N HIS A 88 -5.31 -10.61 11.18
CA HIS A 88 -4.10 -10.54 11.99
C HIS A 88 -2.97 -9.99 11.12
N GLY A 89 -2.33 -8.92 11.56
CA GLY A 89 -1.17 -8.40 10.86
C GLY A 89 -0.80 -6.99 11.28
N THR A 90 -0.23 -6.26 10.34
CA THR A 90 0.28 -4.91 10.59
C THR A 90 -0.47 -3.90 9.71
N GLN A 91 -0.93 -2.84 10.35
CA GLN A 91 -1.49 -1.67 9.69
C GLN A 91 -0.36 -0.76 9.21
N TYR A 92 -0.49 -0.29 7.97
CA TYR A 92 0.38 0.72 7.36
C TYR A 92 -0.48 1.86 6.82
N ASN A 93 0.03 3.09 6.91
CA ASN A 93 -0.62 4.25 6.33
C ASN A 93 0.03 4.58 4.98
N LYS A 94 -0.70 4.47 3.85
CA LYS A 94 -0.08 4.58 2.52
C LYS A 94 -0.11 5.98 1.91
N THR A 95 1.01 6.30 1.25
CA THR A 95 1.24 7.27 0.16
C THR A 95 0.94 6.62 -1.21
N SER A 96 -0.28 6.84 -1.70
CA SER A 96 -0.81 6.68 -3.08
C SER A 96 0.01 5.91 -4.14
N THR A 97 -0.36 4.65 -4.47
CA THR A 97 -0.08 3.98 -5.77
C THR A 97 -1.03 2.81 -6.08
N THR A 98 -2.27 2.79 -5.57
CA THR A 98 -3.17 1.63 -5.80
C THR A 98 -4.47 2.06 -6.44
N LEU A 99 -4.90 1.29 -7.44
CA LEU A 99 -6.14 1.47 -8.20
C LEU A 99 -7.41 1.42 -7.33
N CYS A 100 -7.30 0.93 -6.10
CA CYS A 100 -8.32 0.97 -5.06
C CYS A 100 -8.51 2.42 -4.57
N THR A 101 -9.25 3.23 -5.29
CA THR A 101 -9.33 4.69 -5.09
C THR A 101 -10.36 5.12 -4.04
N THR A 102 -11.40 4.32 -3.79
CA THR A 102 -12.55 4.78 -2.98
C THR A 102 -12.35 4.53 -1.49
N TRP A 103 -12.03 3.30 -1.09
CA TRP A 103 -11.93 2.92 0.33
C TRP A 103 -10.51 2.54 0.73
N GLY A 104 -10.17 2.75 2.01
CA GLY A 104 -8.89 2.30 2.58
C GLY A 104 -7.63 2.84 1.90
N ALA A 105 -7.74 3.92 1.12
CA ALA A 105 -6.61 4.54 0.42
C ALA A 105 -5.46 4.86 1.40
N TYR A 106 -5.84 5.35 2.58
CA TYR A 106 -4.91 5.78 3.63
C TYR A 106 -4.55 4.68 4.64
N ARG A 107 -5.31 3.57 4.72
CA ARG A 107 -5.12 2.56 5.76
C ARG A 107 -5.15 1.16 5.16
N ARG A 108 -4.08 0.41 5.41
CA ARG A 108 -3.88 -0.92 4.85
C ARG A 108 -3.52 -1.88 5.93
N ILE A 109 -3.90 -3.14 5.76
CA ILE A 109 -3.45 -4.22 6.62
C ILE A 109 -2.71 -5.23 5.72
N LYS A 110 -1.43 -5.43 6.01
CA LYS A 110 -0.71 -6.61 5.52
C LYS A 110 -1.01 -7.74 6.50
N ALA A 111 -2.06 -8.50 6.21
CA ALA A 111 -2.51 -9.56 7.10
C ALA A 111 -1.69 -10.84 6.86
N THR A 112 -1.12 -11.39 7.93
CA THR A 112 -0.50 -12.72 7.93
C THR A 112 -1.56 -13.81 7.83
N SER A 113 -2.74 -13.59 8.42
CA SER A 113 -3.91 -14.44 8.29
C SER A 113 -5.21 -13.65 8.42
N ILE A 114 -6.27 -14.14 7.78
CA ILE A 114 -7.64 -13.66 7.94
C ILE A 114 -8.55 -14.87 8.09
N HIS A 115 -9.47 -14.81 9.04
CA HIS A 115 -10.54 -15.81 9.19
C HIS A 115 -11.88 -15.12 9.43
N ALA A 116 -12.96 -15.78 9.03
CA ALA A 116 -14.32 -15.37 9.37
C ALA A 116 -14.73 -15.93 10.74
N TYR A 117 -15.60 -15.22 11.46
CA TYR A 117 -16.14 -15.60 12.77
C TYR A 117 -17.55 -15.08 13.01
#